data_AF-A0A7X8S874-F1
#
_entry.id   AF-A0A7X8S874-F1
#
_cell.length_a   1.000
_cell.length_b   1.000
_cell.length_c   1.000
_cell.angle_alpha   90.00
_cell.angle_beta   90.00
_cell.angle_gamma   90.00
#
_symmetry.space_group_name_H-M   'P 1'
#
loop_
_entity.id
_entity.type
_entity.pdbx_description
1 polymer ?
#
loop_
_entity_poly.entity_id
_entity_poly.type
_entity_poly.pdbx_seq_one_letter_code
_entity_poly.pdbx_strand_id
1 'polypeptide(L)'
;MAVLSLEMPDAPDLDIETVKVSRELESANHLLGNRDALMRFHDSQGYLLFRDVLDPEALAKARAAMFAVIERYGVIVPGADEPVWAGKAFPPGMEESPEFAGIARQLVDHPANMQLMENILGEPAAMVPIVQYRIYPPGGPVTGVHQDGFFTPGVMNYKPVWMPIVDIDRSMGGLMVAVGQNHRGYFHNLAKAPRCPIPDGVIDPDSWATTDYRAGDVLVIHPAAPHASRPNLSNRVRVSIDTRIQSAHDPRVLLGTVTGWTADSIALATEHGERRFTVDDSTFIRILHPGTRIPTVDFAASVQMGMPLTVVFDGDHAETLRKASDN
;
A
#
# COMPACT_ATOMS: atom_id res chain seq x y z
N MET A 1 -12.50 -18.20 6.69
CA MET A 1 -12.57 -19.01 5.45
C MET A 1 -11.17 -19.03 4.87
N ALA A 2 -10.62 -20.20 4.52
CA ALA A 2 -9.35 -20.26 3.81
C ALA A 2 -9.48 -19.46 2.51
N VAL A 3 -8.62 -18.45 2.32
CA VAL A 3 -8.68 -17.62 1.12
C VAL A 3 -8.18 -18.47 -0.04
N LEU A 4 -9.10 -18.87 -0.91
CA LEU A 4 -8.79 -19.66 -2.10
C LEU A 4 -7.99 -18.79 -3.07
N SER A 5 -6.71 -19.12 -3.27
CA SER A 5 -5.94 -18.65 -4.41
C SER A 5 -6.13 -19.58 -5.61
N LEU A 6 -5.82 -19.10 -6.80
CA LEU A 6 -6.05 -19.85 -8.04
C LEU A 6 -4.83 -20.73 -8.39
N GLU A 7 -5.07 -21.89 -9.01
CA GLU A 7 -4.05 -22.80 -9.54
C GLU A 7 -4.34 -23.02 -11.03
N MET A 8 -3.77 -22.15 -11.89
CA MET A 8 -4.05 -22.09 -13.32
C MET A 8 -2.75 -21.99 -14.15
N PRO A 9 -1.94 -23.06 -14.26
CA PRO A 9 -0.60 -22.99 -14.84
C PRO A 9 -0.57 -22.48 -16.30
N ASP A 10 -1.59 -22.83 -17.09
CA ASP A 10 -1.65 -22.51 -18.52
C ASP A 10 -2.44 -21.24 -18.86
N ALA A 11 -3.08 -20.60 -17.87
CA ALA A 11 -3.87 -19.40 -18.13
C ALA A 11 -2.97 -18.22 -18.48
N PRO A 12 -3.32 -17.39 -19.48
CA PRO A 12 -2.59 -16.15 -19.73
C PRO A 12 -2.69 -15.20 -18.54
N ASP A 13 -1.65 -14.40 -18.32
CA ASP A 13 -1.64 -13.39 -17.26
C ASP A 13 -2.45 -12.17 -17.72
N LEU A 14 -3.20 -11.55 -16.80
CA LEU A 14 -3.94 -10.32 -17.10
C LEU A 14 -2.97 -9.19 -17.43
N ASP A 15 -3.05 -8.67 -18.65
CA ASP A 15 -2.31 -7.50 -19.09
C ASP A 15 -3.03 -6.22 -18.66
N ILE A 16 -2.36 -5.39 -17.87
CA ILE A 16 -2.91 -4.13 -17.39
C ILE A 16 -3.31 -3.18 -18.53
N GLU A 17 -2.62 -3.24 -19.68
CA GLU A 17 -2.91 -2.39 -20.84
C GLU A 17 -4.25 -2.75 -21.51
N THR A 18 -4.74 -3.97 -21.28
CA THR A 18 -6.03 -4.44 -21.80
C THR A 18 -7.21 -4.05 -20.92
N VAL A 19 -6.95 -3.62 -19.68
CA VAL A 19 -8.00 -3.23 -18.72
C VAL A 19 -8.68 -1.94 -19.19
N LYS A 20 -9.97 -2.02 -19.46
CA LYS A 20 -10.81 -0.87 -19.82
C LYS A 20 -11.60 -0.41 -18.60
N VAL A 21 -11.43 0.85 -18.24
CA VAL A 21 -12.22 1.47 -17.18
C VAL A 21 -13.53 1.96 -17.80
N SER A 22 -14.65 1.49 -17.26
CA SER A 22 -16.01 1.82 -17.71
C SER A 22 -16.86 2.51 -16.63
N ARG A 23 -16.35 2.63 -15.40
CA ARG A 23 -17.07 3.19 -14.25
C ARG A 23 -16.32 4.35 -13.57
N GLU A 24 -17.07 5.14 -12.82
CA GLU A 24 -16.55 6.18 -11.93
C GLU A 24 -16.52 5.68 -10.48
N LEU A 25 -15.51 6.09 -9.71
CA LEU A 25 -15.50 5.85 -8.26
C LEU A 25 -16.44 6.85 -7.57
N GLU A 26 -17.34 6.33 -6.74
CA GLU A 26 -18.27 7.10 -5.93
C GLU A 26 -17.59 7.58 -4.63
N SER A 27 -17.88 8.81 -4.22
CA SER A 27 -17.37 9.33 -2.95
C SER A 27 -18.22 8.88 -1.76
N ALA A 28 -17.53 8.43 -0.71
CA ALA A 28 -18.10 7.98 0.55
C ALA A 28 -18.18 9.11 1.60
N ASN A 29 -17.92 10.38 1.25
CA ASN A 29 -17.98 11.51 2.19
C ASN A 29 -19.32 11.58 2.94
N HIS A 30 -20.42 11.30 2.25
CA HIS A 30 -21.77 11.35 2.80
C HIS A 30 -22.04 10.26 3.86
N LEU A 31 -21.13 9.29 4.00
CA LEU A 31 -21.18 8.22 4.99
C LEU A 31 -20.31 8.51 6.23
N LEU A 32 -19.53 9.60 6.22
CA LEU A 32 -18.73 9.99 7.39
C LEU A 32 -19.63 10.21 8.61
N GLY A 33 -19.20 9.68 9.76
CA GLY A 33 -20.01 9.65 10.99
C GLY A 33 -21.00 8.48 11.08
N ASN A 34 -21.14 7.65 10.04
CA ASN A 34 -21.93 6.42 10.07
C ASN A 34 -21.05 5.20 9.76
N ARG A 35 -20.48 4.61 10.81
CA ARG A 35 -19.54 3.50 10.74
C ARG A 35 -20.11 2.29 9.99
N ASP A 36 -21.32 1.87 10.33
CA ASP A 36 -21.93 0.70 9.72
C ASP A 36 -22.20 0.90 8.23
N ALA A 37 -22.60 2.11 7.83
CA ALA A 37 -22.79 2.43 6.42
C ALA A 37 -21.45 2.45 5.65
N LEU A 38 -20.38 3.00 6.26
CA LEU A 38 -19.03 2.95 5.70
C LEU A 38 -18.56 1.52 5.47
N MET A 39 -18.71 0.61 6.44
CA MET A 39 -18.28 -0.77 6.25
C MET A 39 -19.15 -1.54 5.27
N ARG A 40 -20.47 -1.32 5.25
CA ARG A 40 -21.32 -1.90 4.20
C ARG A 40 -20.89 -1.46 2.81
N PHE A 41 -20.54 -0.18 2.62
CA PHE A 41 -20.03 0.30 1.34
C PHE A 41 -18.66 -0.30 1.03
N HIS A 42 -17.70 -0.20 1.95
CA HIS A 42 -16.34 -0.74 1.79
C HIS A 42 -16.35 -2.23 1.46
N ASP A 43 -17.12 -3.01 2.19
CA ASP A 43 -17.16 -4.46 2.03
C ASP A 43 -17.88 -4.82 0.75
N SER A 44 -18.96 -4.12 0.37
CA SER A 44 -19.68 -4.39 -0.89
C SER A 44 -18.93 -3.95 -2.15
N GLN A 45 -18.30 -2.77 -2.13
CA GLN A 45 -17.68 -2.14 -3.29
C GLN A 45 -16.17 -2.40 -3.38
N GLY A 46 -15.52 -2.75 -2.26
CA GLY A 46 -14.08 -3.00 -2.20
C GLY A 46 -13.22 -1.74 -1.98
N TYR A 47 -13.81 -0.57 -1.73
CA TYR A 47 -13.07 0.67 -1.47
C TYR A 47 -13.90 1.69 -0.69
N LEU A 48 -13.25 2.76 -0.22
CA LEU A 48 -13.86 4.02 0.20
C LEU A 48 -13.06 5.17 -0.40
N LEU A 49 -13.71 6.09 -1.10
CA LEU A 49 -13.09 7.30 -1.61
C LEU A 49 -13.63 8.50 -0.84
N PHE A 50 -12.75 9.23 -0.17
CA PHE A 50 -13.08 10.47 0.51
C PHE A 50 -12.46 11.64 -0.24
N ARG A 51 -13.25 12.69 -0.43
CA ARG A 51 -12.85 13.91 -1.14
C ARG A 51 -12.47 15.00 -0.18
N ASP A 52 -11.32 15.64 -0.40
CA ASP A 52 -10.91 16.86 0.31
C ASP A 52 -11.07 16.73 1.85
N VAL A 53 -10.47 15.67 2.40
CA VAL A 53 -10.61 15.30 3.82
C VAL A 53 -9.31 15.44 4.61
N LEU A 54 -8.16 15.51 3.94
CA LEU A 54 -6.90 15.77 4.62
C LEU A 54 -6.80 17.23 5.03
N ASP A 55 -6.22 17.48 6.19
CA ASP A 55 -5.89 18.82 6.66
C ASP A 55 -5.00 19.56 5.64
N PRO A 56 -5.41 20.77 5.19
CA PRO A 56 -4.67 21.49 4.16
C PRO A 56 -3.24 21.88 4.55
N GLU A 57 -2.97 22.16 5.83
CA GLU A 57 -1.63 22.56 6.28
C GLU A 57 -0.70 21.34 6.35
N ALA A 58 -1.19 20.22 6.88
CA ALA A 58 -0.47 18.96 6.90
C ALA A 58 -0.17 18.47 5.46
N LEU A 59 -1.14 18.55 4.56
CA LEU A 59 -0.98 18.23 3.15
C LEU A 59 0.05 19.14 2.47
N ALA A 60 0.01 20.45 2.71
CA ALA A 60 0.97 21.40 2.14
C ALA A 60 2.40 21.10 2.61
N LYS A 61 2.59 20.77 3.90
CA LYS A 61 3.89 20.34 4.46
C LYS A 61 4.39 19.06 3.81
N ALA A 62 3.53 18.03 3.69
CA ALA A 62 3.89 16.78 3.04
C ALA A 62 4.25 16.99 1.56
N ARG A 63 3.48 17.80 0.83
CA ARG A 63 3.75 18.16 -0.56
C ARG A 63 5.10 18.87 -0.71
N ALA A 64 5.38 19.87 0.11
CA ALA A 64 6.66 20.58 0.08
C ALA A 64 7.85 19.64 0.35
N ALA A 65 7.72 18.73 1.32
CA ALA A 65 8.76 17.75 1.63
C ALA A 65 8.97 16.75 0.48
N MET A 66 7.90 16.22 -0.11
CA MET A 66 7.98 15.35 -1.29
C MET A 66 8.66 16.06 -2.46
N PHE A 67 8.28 17.32 -2.73
CA PHE A 67 8.83 18.14 -3.81
C PHE A 67 10.32 18.41 -3.61
N ALA A 68 10.73 18.75 -2.38
CA ALA A 68 12.13 18.97 -2.05
C ALA A 68 13.01 17.74 -2.34
N VAL A 69 12.49 16.51 -2.16
CA VAL A 69 13.23 15.30 -2.55
C VAL A 69 13.34 15.18 -4.06
N ILE A 70 12.21 15.24 -4.78
CA ILE A 70 12.19 15.02 -6.24
C ILE A 70 12.88 16.14 -7.04
N GLU A 71 12.92 17.36 -6.52
CA GLU A 71 13.70 18.48 -7.07
C GLU A 71 15.21 18.23 -6.96
N ARG A 72 15.71 17.70 -5.83
CA ARG A 72 17.14 17.33 -5.70
C ARG A 72 17.55 16.28 -6.74
N TYR A 73 16.61 15.40 -7.10
CA TYR A 73 16.81 14.44 -8.18
C TYR A 73 16.65 15.03 -9.57
N GLY A 74 16.18 16.28 -9.70
CA GLY A 74 15.95 16.97 -10.96
C GLY A 74 14.82 16.35 -11.79
N VAL A 75 13.84 15.71 -11.14
CA VAL A 75 12.70 15.06 -11.82
C VAL A 75 11.61 16.06 -12.17
N ILE A 76 11.46 17.12 -11.36
CA ILE A 76 10.53 18.23 -11.63
C ILE A 76 11.27 19.54 -11.85
N VAL A 77 10.62 20.48 -12.52
CA VAL A 77 11.11 21.84 -12.70
C VAL A 77 11.20 22.55 -11.34
N PRO A 78 12.37 23.05 -10.92
CA PRO A 78 12.53 23.67 -9.60
C PRO A 78 11.63 24.90 -9.39
N GLY A 79 11.02 24.99 -8.21
CA GLY A 79 10.21 26.14 -7.81
C GLY A 79 8.86 26.25 -8.51
N ALA A 80 8.44 25.21 -9.24
CA ALA A 80 7.10 25.13 -9.80
C ALA A 80 6.09 24.72 -8.72
N ASP A 81 4.92 25.36 -8.71
CA ASP A 81 3.83 24.98 -7.79
C ASP A 81 3.29 23.58 -8.11
N GLU A 82 3.31 23.19 -9.39
CA GLU A 82 2.90 21.89 -9.89
C GLU A 82 4.13 21.03 -10.23
N PRO A 83 4.03 19.68 -10.15
CA PRO A 83 5.16 18.79 -10.38
C PRO A 83 5.42 18.59 -11.89
N VAL A 84 5.73 19.67 -12.61
CA VAL A 84 6.01 19.65 -14.05
C VAL A 84 7.25 18.81 -14.32
N TRP A 85 7.14 17.81 -15.20
CA TRP A 85 8.23 16.88 -15.46
C TRP A 85 9.39 17.57 -16.18
N ALA A 86 10.61 17.42 -15.65
CA ALA A 86 11.83 17.99 -16.22
C ALA A 86 12.49 17.08 -17.28
N GLY A 87 11.82 16.03 -17.74
CA GLY A 87 12.35 15.08 -18.73
C GLY A 87 13.30 14.03 -18.15
N LYS A 88 13.47 13.97 -16.83
CA LYS A 88 14.37 13.04 -16.14
C LYS A 88 13.59 11.91 -15.45
N ALA A 89 14.07 10.68 -15.61
CA ALA A 89 13.53 9.54 -14.87
C ALA A 89 13.83 9.66 -13.36
N PHE A 90 12.95 9.13 -12.53
CA PHE A 90 13.23 8.93 -11.11
C PHE A 90 13.98 7.59 -10.92
N PRO A 91 14.98 7.51 -10.03
CA PRO A 91 15.71 6.26 -9.83
C PRO A 91 14.78 5.11 -9.38
N PRO A 92 14.99 3.88 -9.86
CA PRO A 92 14.18 2.73 -9.47
C PRO A 92 14.43 2.34 -8.00
N GLY A 93 13.42 1.76 -7.34
CA GLY A 93 13.55 1.24 -5.97
C GLY A 93 13.56 2.30 -4.88
N MET A 94 13.10 3.51 -5.19
CA MET A 94 13.08 4.66 -4.28
C MET A 94 11.79 4.74 -3.45
N GLU A 95 10.82 3.85 -3.69
CA GLU A 95 9.50 3.90 -3.08
C GLU A 95 9.53 3.78 -1.55
N GLU A 96 10.55 3.15 -0.98
CA GLU A 96 10.73 3.01 0.48
C GLU A 96 12.02 3.70 0.96
N SER A 97 12.52 4.69 0.19
CA SER A 97 13.79 5.37 0.49
C SER A 97 13.72 6.20 1.78
N PRO A 98 14.76 6.17 2.64
CA PRO A 98 14.86 7.03 3.83
C PRO A 98 14.82 8.52 3.52
N GLU A 99 15.04 8.93 2.28
CA GLU A 99 14.94 10.35 1.90
C GLU A 99 13.54 10.94 2.09
N PHE A 100 12.53 10.08 2.15
CA PHE A 100 11.14 10.46 2.40
C PHE A 100 10.70 10.20 3.84
N ALA A 101 11.62 9.77 4.73
CA ALA A 101 11.29 9.37 6.09
C ALA A 101 10.52 10.46 6.85
N GLY A 102 9.51 10.04 7.61
CA GLY A 102 8.65 10.92 8.40
C GLY A 102 7.55 11.64 7.64
N ILE A 103 7.59 11.76 6.31
CA ILE A 103 6.60 12.54 5.55
C ILE A 103 5.20 11.95 5.71
N ALA A 104 5.03 10.65 5.50
CA ALA A 104 3.73 10.00 5.63
C ALA A 104 3.23 10.02 7.08
N ARG A 105 4.13 9.80 8.06
CA ARG A 105 3.78 9.86 9.48
C ARG A 105 3.27 11.24 9.86
N GLN A 106 3.99 12.31 9.49
CA GLN A 106 3.58 13.67 9.79
C GLN A 106 2.20 14.01 9.18
N LEU A 107 1.91 13.49 7.98
CA LEU A 107 0.60 13.67 7.35
C LEU A 107 -0.49 12.90 8.08
N VAL A 108 -0.28 11.61 8.37
CA VAL A 108 -1.30 10.74 8.98
C VAL A 108 -1.55 11.07 10.45
N ASP A 109 -0.50 11.33 11.22
CA ASP A 109 -0.57 11.62 12.67
C ASP A 109 -1.05 13.05 12.97
N HIS A 110 -1.27 13.89 11.95
CA HIS A 110 -1.93 15.17 12.15
C HIS A 110 -3.31 14.94 12.78
N PRO A 111 -3.69 15.63 13.88
CA PRO A 111 -4.88 15.28 14.67
C PRO A 111 -6.17 15.13 13.86
N ALA A 112 -6.41 16.02 12.87
CA ALA A 112 -7.59 15.94 12.00
C ALA A 112 -7.56 14.72 11.07
N ASN A 113 -6.38 14.35 10.57
CA ASN A 113 -6.21 13.20 9.67
C ASN A 113 -6.29 11.89 10.45
N MET A 114 -5.69 11.84 11.65
CA MET A 114 -5.81 10.69 12.54
C MET A 114 -7.27 10.45 12.93
N GLN A 115 -8.04 11.50 13.22
CA GLN A 115 -9.48 11.38 13.48
C GLN A 115 -10.25 10.75 12.30
N LEU A 116 -9.88 11.06 11.06
CA LEU A 116 -10.42 10.37 9.88
C LEU A 116 -10.08 8.88 9.90
N MET A 117 -8.82 8.51 10.18
CA MET A 117 -8.37 7.12 10.26
C MET A 117 -9.11 6.34 11.36
N GLU A 118 -9.29 6.95 12.53
CA GLU A 118 -10.06 6.40 13.64
C GLU A 118 -11.54 6.20 13.27
N ASN A 119 -12.14 7.14 12.54
CA ASN A 119 -13.51 7.00 12.03
C ASN A 119 -13.63 5.85 11.00
N ILE A 120 -12.60 5.65 10.16
CA ILE A 120 -12.55 4.57 9.17
C ILE A 120 -12.39 3.20 9.86
N LEU A 121 -11.65 3.10 10.97
CA LEU A 121 -11.48 1.85 11.71
C LEU A 121 -12.64 1.60 12.70
N GLY A 122 -13.17 2.66 13.32
CA GLY A 122 -14.14 2.61 14.41
C GLY A 122 -13.51 2.47 15.80
N GLU A 123 -12.20 2.66 15.90
CA GLU A 123 -11.39 2.53 17.12
C GLU A 123 -10.10 3.36 16.96
N PRO A 124 -9.33 3.59 18.03
CA PRO A 124 -8.02 4.24 17.94
C PRO A 124 -7.12 3.60 16.89
N ALA A 125 -6.55 4.44 16.02
CA ALA A 125 -5.81 4.02 14.84
C ALA A 125 -4.31 4.26 15.03
N ALA A 126 -3.51 3.45 14.34
CA ALA A 126 -2.07 3.65 14.18
C ALA A 126 -1.68 3.44 12.72
N MET A 127 -0.75 4.27 12.23
CA MET A 127 -0.15 4.05 10.92
C MET A 127 0.80 2.84 10.97
N VAL A 128 0.66 1.96 10.00
CA VAL A 128 1.59 0.85 9.78
C VAL A 128 2.89 1.43 9.21
N PRO A 129 4.07 1.10 9.74
CA PRO A 129 5.33 1.68 9.30
C PRO A 129 5.88 1.00 8.02
N ILE A 130 5.00 0.87 7.03
CA ILE A 130 5.26 0.35 5.69
C ILE A 130 4.63 1.33 4.71
N VAL A 131 5.46 2.20 4.15
CA VAL A 131 5.03 3.33 3.32
C VAL A 131 5.69 3.22 1.96
N GLN A 132 4.92 3.41 0.89
CA GLN A 132 5.47 3.55 -0.46
C GLN A 132 5.20 4.96 -0.99
N TYR A 133 6.28 5.67 -1.26
CA TYR A 133 6.32 6.99 -1.85
C TYR A 133 6.35 6.86 -3.37
N ARG A 134 5.25 7.21 -4.05
CA ARG A 134 5.10 7.02 -5.50
C ARG A 134 5.45 8.31 -6.22
N ILE A 135 6.61 8.31 -6.88
CA ILE A 135 7.06 9.38 -7.78
C ILE A 135 7.08 8.82 -9.20
N TYR A 136 5.99 9.00 -9.95
CA TYR A 136 5.82 8.35 -11.26
C TYR A 136 5.82 9.41 -12.37
N PRO A 137 6.97 9.66 -13.03
CA PRO A 137 7.04 10.52 -14.20
C PRO A 137 6.22 9.98 -15.38
N PRO A 138 5.94 10.83 -16.40
CA PRO A 138 5.39 10.38 -17.68
C PRO A 138 6.19 9.21 -18.28
N GLY A 139 5.50 8.17 -18.73
CA GLY A 139 6.12 6.94 -19.24
C GLY A 139 6.86 6.10 -18.19
N GLY A 140 6.70 6.42 -16.90
CA GLY A 140 7.27 5.66 -15.79
C GLY A 140 6.57 4.31 -15.54
N PRO A 141 7.02 3.56 -14.51
CA PRO A 141 6.49 2.23 -14.23
C PRO A 141 5.01 2.26 -13.82
N VAL A 142 4.33 1.14 -14.05
CA VAL A 142 2.98 0.87 -13.53
C VAL A 142 3.03 -0.33 -12.58
N THR A 143 2.28 -0.25 -11.49
CA THR A 143 1.98 -1.41 -10.66
C THR A 143 0.86 -2.21 -11.31
N GLY A 144 1.15 -3.46 -11.67
CA GLY A 144 0.21 -4.42 -12.24
C GLY A 144 -1.02 -4.68 -11.37
N VAL A 145 -2.00 -5.40 -11.92
CA VAL A 145 -3.21 -5.78 -11.19
C VAL A 145 -2.85 -6.72 -10.04
N HIS A 146 -3.26 -6.36 -8.82
CA HIS A 146 -2.98 -7.14 -7.61
C HIS A 146 -4.01 -6.90 -6.49
N GLN A 147 -3.91 -7.68 -5.42
CA GLN A 147 -4.64 -7.54 -4.17
C GLN A 147 -3.65 -7.46 -3.00
N ASP A 148 -3.66 -6.37 -2.25
CA ASP A 148 -2.67 -6.10 -1.19
C ASP A 148 -2.58 -7.19 -0.13
N GLY A 149 -3.73 -7.74 0.26
CA GLY A 149 -3.82 -8.78 1.29
C GLY A 149 -3.15 -10.10 0.90
N PHE A 150 -3.05 -10.41 -0.41
CA PHE A 150 -2.33 -11.60 -0.87
C PHE A 150 -0.83 -11.51 -0.55
N PHE A 151 -0.26 -10.31 -0.62
CA PHE A 151 1.16 -10.06 -0.34
C PHE A 151 1.46 -9.72 1.12
N THR A 152 0.45 -9.79 1.99
CA THR A 152 0.55 -9.55 3.43
C THR A 152 -0.31 -10.57 4.19
N PRO A 153 0.00 -11.88 4.09
CA PRO A 153 -0.77 -12.91 4.78
C PRO A 153 -0.74 -12.73 6.31
N GLY A 154 -1.82 -13.15 6.97
CA GLY A 154 -2.01 -13.05 8.42
C GLY A 154 -2.50 -11.68 8.91
N VAL A 155 -2.51 -10.64 8.06
CA VAL A 155 -2.95 -9.31 8.51
C VAL A 155 -4.47 -9.24 8.61
N MET A 156 -4.97 -8.87 9.79
CA MET A 156 -6.40 -8.69 10.07
C MET A 156 -6.69 -7.22 10.41
N ASN A 157 -7.88 -6.74 10.07
CA ASN A 157 -8.37 -5.38 10.37
C ASN A 157 -7.44 -4.23 9.91
N TYR A 158 -6.68 -4.49 8.86
CA TYR A 158 -5.77 -3.54 8.23
C TYR A 158 -6.41 -2.91 7.00
N LYS A 159 -6.21 -1.61 6.82
CA LYS A 159 -6.77 -0.85 5.70
C LYS A 159 -5.66 -0.17 4.89
N PRO A 160 -5.42 -0.60 3.65
CA PRO A 160 -4.66 0.16 2.67
C PRO A 160 -5.22 1.56 2.45
N VAL A 161 -4.37 2.57 2.55
CA VAL A 161 -4.69 4.00 2.39
C VAL A 161 -3.77 4.61 1.35
N TRP A 162 -4.34 5.16 0.29
CA TRP A 162 -3.63 5.88 -0.75
C TRP A 162 -4.05 7.35 -0.76
N MET A 163 -3.06 8.23 -0.78
CA MET A 163 -3.23 9.68 -0.67
C MET A 163 -2.52 10.38 -1.84
N PRO A 164 -3.27 11.01 -2.77
CA PRO A 164 -2.70 11.90 -3.78
C PRO A 164 -2.15 13.16 -3.09
N ILE A 165 -0.91 13.52 -3.42
CA ILE A 165 -0.24 14.73 -2.90
C ILE A 165 -0.43 15.93 -3.84
N VAL A 166 -0.86 15.66 -5.06
CA VAL A 166 -1.17 16.61 -6.12
C VAL A 166 -2.47 16.21 -6.81
N ASP A 167 -3.05 17.10 -7.59
CA ASP A 167 -4.18 16.75 -8.46
C ASP A 167 -3.73 15.79 -9.56
N ILE A 168 -4.46 14.69 -9.72
CA ILE A 168 -4.17 13.62 -10.68
C ILE A 168 -5.39 13.44 -11.58
N ASP A 169 -5.32 14.02 -12.77
CA ASP A 169 -6.31 13.84 -13.81
C ASP A 169 -6.17 12.48 -14.53
N ARG A 170 -7.14 12.18 -15.40
CA ARG A 170 -7.16 10.96 -16.23
C ARG A 170 -5.89 10.68 -17.02
N SER A 171 -5.21 11.72 -17.51
CA SER A 171 -3.99 11.60 -18.33
C SER A 171 -2.76 11.30 -17.46
N MET A 172 -2.75 11.80 -16.22
CA MET A 172 -1.70 11.51 -15.24
C MET A 172 -1.86 10.10 -14.61
N GLY A 173 -3.05 9.52 -14.73
CA GLY A 173 -3.32 8.12 -14.40
C GLY A 173 -4.09 7.98 -13.09
N GLY A 174 -3.38 7.71 -12.00
CA GLY A 174 -3.95 7.38 -10.69
C GLY A 174 -4.14 5.88 -10.47
N LEU A 175 -5.01 5.51 -9.53
CA LEU A 175 -5.37 4.12 -9.26
C LEU A 175 -6.72 3.75 -9.90
N MET A 176 -6.87 2.48 -10.26
CA MET A 176 -8.17 1.89 -10.64
C MET A 176 -8.47 0.68 -9.76
N VAL A 177 -9.75 0.45 -9.49
CA VAL A 177 -10.26 -0.63 -8.63
C VAL A 177 -11.34 -1.42 -9.38
N ALA A 178 -11.29 -2.74 -9.29
CA ALA A 178 -12.35 -3.62 -9.77
C ALA A 178 -13.48 -3.70 -8.74
N VAL A 179 -14.51 -2.87 -8.94
CA VAL A 179 -15.56 -2.61 -7.95
C VAL A 179 -16.37 -3.88 -7.67
N GLY A 180 -16.49 -4.22 -6.39
CA GLY A 180 -17.22 -5.40 -5.93
C GLY A 180 -16.58 -6.74 -6.30
N GLN A 181 -15.31 -6.76 -6.72
CA GLN A 181 -14.58 -8.00 -7.01
C GLN A 181 -13.81 -8.54 -5.79
N ASN A 182 -14.03 -7.98 -4.59
CA ASN A 182 -13.36 -8.36 -3.34
C ASN A 182 -14.02 -9.52 -2.57
N HIS A 183 -15.13 -10.08 -3.06
CA HIS A 183 -15.94 -11.10 -2.37
C HIS A 183 -15.50 -12.55 -2.61
N ARG A 184 -14.52 -12.76 -3.49
CA ARG A 184 -14.16 -14.10 -4.01
C ARG A 184 -12.76 -14.57 -3.56
N GLY A 185 -12.17 -13.90 -2.57
CA GLY A 185 -10.80 -14.20 -2.13
C GLY A 185 -9.74 -13.58 -3.05
N TYR A 186 -8.57 -14.20 -3.13
CA TYR A 186 -7.43 -13.70 -3.91
C TYR A 186 -7.33 -14.39 -5.28
N PHE A 187 -7.24 -13.62 -6.35
CA PHE A 187 -7.15 -14.11 -7.74
C PHE A 187 -5.71 -14.42 -8.19
N HIS A 188 -4.74 -14.33 -7.28
CA HIS A 188 -3.34 -14.59 -7.58
C HIS A 188 -3.10 -16.07 -7.88
N ASN A 189 -2.36 -16.35 -8.96
CA ASN A 189 -2.11 -17.70 -9.48
C ASN A 189 -0.88 -18.34 -8.85
N LEU A 190 -1.08 -19.24 -7.88
CA LEU A 190 0.01 -19.91 -7.16
C LEU A 190 0.86 -20.83 -8.05
N ALA A 191 0.27 -21.40 -9.11
CA ALA A 191 0.99 -22.20 -10.10
C ALA A 191 2.12 -21.42 -10.82
N LYS A 192 2.11 -20.09 -10.74
CA LYS A 192 3.11 -19.18 -11.33
C LYS A 192 3.90 -18.41 -10.27
N ALA A 193 4.15 -19.03 -9.12
CA ALA A 193 5.07 -18.51 -8.11
C ALA A 193 6.47 -18.24 -8.69
N PRO A 194 7.23 -17.24 -8.17
CA PRO A 194 6.89 -16.41 -7.00
C PRO A 194 6.08 -15.14 -7.33
N ARG A 195 5.86 -14.81 -8.61
CA ARG A 195 5.16 -13.58 -9.01
C ARG A 195 3.66 -13.65 -8.75
N CYS A 196 3.08 -14.84 -8.89
CA CYS A 196 1.66 -15.12 -8.70
C CYS A 196 0.74 -14.09 -9.41
N PRO A 197 0.90 -13.86 -10.72
CA PRO A 197 0.08 -12.91 -11.46
C PRO A 197 -1.41 -13.31 -11.40
N ILE A 198 -2.30 -12.33 -11.58
CA ILE A 198 -3.73 -12.60 -11.72
C ILE A 198 -3.98 -13.09 -13.15
N PRO A 199 -4.63 -14.25 -13.36
CA PRO A 199 -4.96 -14.73 -14.70
C PRO A 199 -5.96 -13.81 -15.41
N ASP A 200 -5.89 -13.76 -16.73
CA ASP A 200 -6.89 -13.07 -17.55
C ASP A 200 -8.28 -13.72 -17.41
N GLY A 201 -9.34 -12.92 -17.56
CA GLY A 201 -10.73 -13.36 -17.53
C GLY A 201 -11.32 -13.73 -16.15
N VAL A 202 -10.55 -13.65 -15.05
CA VAL A 202 -11.06 -13.99 -13.70
C VAL A 202 -11.77 -12.82 -13.00
N ILE A 203 -11.45 -11.59 -13.43
CA ILE A 203 -12.05 -10.34 -12.98
C ILE A 203 -13.08 -9.91 -14.03
N ASP A 204 -14.27 -9.52 -13.58
CA ASP A 204 -15.29 -8.93 -14.46
C ASP A 204 -14.73 -7.67 -15.18
N PRO A 205 -14.59 -7.67 -16.52
CA PRO A 205 -14.01 -6.55 -17.25
C PRO A 205 -14.84 -5.27 -17.13
N ASP A 206 -16.13 -5.37 -16.83
CA ASP A 206 -17.01 -4.21 -16.69
C ASP A 206 -16.97 -3.60 -15.28
N SER A 207 -16.20 -4.18 -14.35
CA SER A 207 -16.15 -3.74 -12.94
C SER A 207 -15.15 -2.61 -12.66
N TRP A 208 -14.29 -2.28 -13.61
CA TRP A 208 -13.17 -1.34 -13.40
C TRP A 208 -13.63 0.12 -13.31
N ALA A 209 -13.29 0.75 -12.19
CA ALA A 209 -13.56 2.15 -11.91
C ALA A 209 -12.28 2.92 -11.54
N THR A 210 -12.26 4.20 -11.89
CA THR A 210 -11.28 5.20 -11.41
C THR A 210 -11.98 6.56 -11.40
N THR A 211 -11.38 7.56 -10.76
CA THR A 211 -11.78 8.98 -10.87
C THR A 211 -10.59 9.86 -11.26
N ASP A 212 -10.83 11.15 -11.55
CA ASP A 212 -9.83 12.18 -11.26
C ASP A 212 -9.68 12.32 -9.74
N TYR A 213 -8.45 12.42 -9.27
CA TYR A 213 -8.12 12.58 -7.85
C TYR A 213 -7.63 13.99 -7.58
N ARG A 214 -7.95 14.53 -6.40
CA ARG A 214 -7.47 15.84 -5.95
C ARG A 214 -6.51 15.68 -4.81
N ALA A 215 -5.55 16.60 -4.70
CA ALA A 215 -4.75 16.71 -3.48
C ALA A 215 -5.70 16.87 -2.28
N GLY A 216 -5.56 16.01 -1.27
CA GLY A 216 -6.45 15.99 -0.10
C GLY A 216 -7.53 14.92 -0.11
N ASP A 217 -7.71 14.22 -1.24
CA ASP A 217 -8.51 12.99 -1.27
C ASP A 217 -7.83 11.87 -0.48
N VAL A 218 -8.60 10.86 -0.06
CA VAL A 218 -8.11 9.61 0.54
C VAL A 218 -8.85 8.44 -0.09
N LEU A 219 -8.11 7.48 -0.65
CA LEU A 219 -8.66 6.22 -1.15
C LEU A 219 -8.26 5.09 -0.21
N VAL A 220 -9.24 4.47 0.43
CA VAL A 220 -9.06 3.25 1.23
C VAL A 220 -9.46 2.06 0.38
N ILE A 221 -8.59 1.06 0.25
CA ILE A 221 -8.83 -0.11 -0.61
C ILE A 221 -9.02 -1.33 0.28
N HIS A 222 -10.04 -2.15 0.00
CA HIS A 222 -10.19 -3.43 0.68
C HIS A 222 -8.98 -4.32 0.34
N PRO A 223 -8.35 -5.03 1.30
CA PRO A 223 -7.19 -5.89 1.02
C PRO A 223 -7.40 -6.98 -0.06
N ALA A 224 -8.65 -7.23 -0.45
CA ALA A 224 -9.03 -8.22 -1.46
C ALA A 224 -9.64 -7.57 -2.70
N ALA A 225 -9.68 -6.24 -2.82
CA ALA A 225 -10.11 -5.59 -4.04
C ALA A 225 -8.96 -5.60 -5.06
N PRO A 226 -9.16 -6.19 -6.25
CA PRO A 226 -8.19 -6.06 -7.32
C PRO A 226 -8.05 -4.60 -7.72
N HIS A 227 -6.83 -4.12 -7.78
CA HIS A 227 -6.54 -2.75 -8.13
C HIS A 227 -5.18 -2.65 -8.85
N ALA A 228 -4.95 -1.53 -9.53
CA ALA A 228 -3.73 -1.31 -10.28
C ALA A 228 -3.43 0.18 -10.49
N SER A 229 -2.20 0.50 -10.86
CA SER A 229 -1.83 1.85 -11.30
C SER A 229 -2.12 2.06 -12.78
N ARG A 230 -2.69 3.21 -13.13
CA ARG A 230 -2.81 3.63 -14.53
C ARG A 230 -1.51 4.29 -15.01
N PRO A 231 -1.14 4.13 -16.29
CA PRO A 231 0.05 4.78 -16.85
C PRO A 231 -0.10 6.30 -16.81
N ASN A 232 1.02 6.98 -16.56
CA ASN A 232 1.10 8.44 -16.63
C ASN A 232 1.48 8.84 -18.06
N LEU A 233 0.54 9.44 -18.78
CA LEU A 233 0.68 9.93 -20.16
C LEU A 233 0.66 11.47 -20.24
N SER A 234 0.71 12.14 -19.08
CA SER A 234 0.69 13.60 -18.97
C SER A 234 2.09 14.21 -19.15
N ASN A 235 2.23 15.50 -18.84
CA ASN A 235 3.52 16.20 -18.72
C ASN A 235 3.90 16.51 -17.25
N ARG A 236 3.20 15.91 -16.28
CA ARG A 236 3.42 16.10 -14.85
C ARG A 236 3.81 14.80 -14.18
N VAL A 237 4.56 14.88 -13.09
CA VAL A 237 4.94 13.73 -12.27
C VAL A 237 3.80 13.43 -11.30
N ARG A 238 3.31 12.18 -11.32
CA ARG A 238 2.28 11.72 -10.38
C ARG A 238 2.93 11.50 -9.02
N VAL A 239 2.48 12.24 -8.00
CA VAL A 239 2.99 12.15 -6.63
C VAL A 239 1.87 11.67 -5.69
N SER A 240 2.10 10.54 -5.04
CA SER A 240 1.16 9.98 -4.06
C SER A 240 1.91 9.20 -2.97
N ILE A 241 1.25 9.00 -1.84
CA ILE A 241 1.73 8.19 -0.72
C ILE A 241 0.75 7.04 -0.54
N ASP A 242 1.26 5.81 -0.44
CA ASP A 242 0.49 4.69 0.10
C ASP A 242 1.07 4.22 1.42
N THR A 243 0.19 4.10 2.39
CA THR A 243 0.45 3.56 3.73
C THR A 243 -0.78 2.79 4.15
N ARG A 244 -0.77 2.23 5.35
CA ARG A 244 -1.89 1.46 5.86
C ARG A 244 -2.16 1.83 7.30
N ILE A 245 -3.39 1.65 7.73
CA ILE A 245 -3.81 1.90 9.11
C ILE A 245 -4.30 0.60 9.75
N GLN A 246 -4.10 0.49 11.05
CA GLN A 246 -4.49 -0.65 11.89
C GLN A 246 -4.97 -0.16 13.26
N SER A 247 -5.54 -1.06 14.06
CA SER A 247 -5.85 -0.77 15.47
C SER A 247 -4.58 -0.40 16.24
N ALA A 248 -4.64 0.67 17.03
CA ALA A 248 -3.61 1.02 18.00
C ALA A 248 -3.67 0.14 19.26
N HIS A 249 -4.83 -0.45 19.56
CA HIS A 249 -5.00 -1.31 20.73
C HIS A 249 -4.55 -2.75 20.49
N ASP A 250 -4.83 -3.27 19.30
CA ASP A 250 -4.47 -4.62 18.89
C ASP A 250 -3.74 -4.59 17.53
N PRO A 251 -2.52 -4.02 17.48
CA PRO A 251 -1.77 -3.93 16.23
C PRO A 251 -1.38 -5.32 15.74
N ARG A 252 -1.72 -5.63 14.48
CA ARG A 252 -1.35 -6.89 13.82
C ARG A 252 -0.03 -6.81 13.06
N VAL A 253 0.48 -5.60 12.84
CA VAL A 253 1.82 -5.34 12.34
C VAL A 253 2.62 -4.63 13.43
N LEU A 254 3.68 -5.26 13.92
CA LEU A 254 4.60 -4.64 14.86
C LEU A 254 5.87 -4.18 14.14
N LEU A 255 6.33 -3.00 14.51
CA LEU A 255 7.69 -2.56 14.24
C LEU A 255 8.59 -3.02 15.37
N GLY A 256 9.74 -3.59 15.02
CA GLY A 256 10.77 -3.87 16.01
C GLY A 256 12.15 -3.90 15.41
N THR A 257 13.13 -3.67 16.27
CA THR A 257 14.55 -3.71 15.92
C THR A 257 15.10 -5.07 16.32
N VAL A 258 15.79 -5.74 15.39
CA VAL A 258 16.35 -7.07 15.64
C VAL A 258 17.35 -7.05 16.80
N THR A 259 17.09 -7.87 17.82
CA THR A 259 17.97 -8.09 18.98
C THR A 259 18.60 -9.48 19.02
N GLY A 260 18.11 -10.42 18.22
CA GLY A 260 18.67 -11.76 18.08
C GLY A 260 17.86 -12.64 17.14
N TRP A 261 18.45 -13.71 16.62
CA TRP A 261 17.76 -14.69 15.77
C TRP A 261 18.44 -16.05 15.80
N THR A 262 17.68 -17.09 15.47
CA THR A 262 18.15 -18.45 15.16
C THR A 262 17.71 -18.81 13.73
N ALA A 263 17.85 -20.08 13.32
CA ALA A 263 17.32 -20.54 12.03
C ALA A 263 15.79 -20.53 11.96
N ASP A 264 15.11 -20.56 13.12
CA ASP A 264 13.69 -20.79 13.30
C ASP A 264 13.02 -19.77 14.24
N SER A 265 13.72 -18.71 14.65
CA SER A 265 13.15 -17.66 15.49
C SER A 265 13.82 -16.31 15.32
N ILE A 266 13.08 -15.26 15.66
CA ILE A 266 13.56 -13.88 15.68
C ILE A 266 13.12 -13.17 16.96
N ALA A 267 14.03 -12.40 17.56
CA ALA A 267 13.76 -11.51 18.69
C ALA A 267 13.82 -10.06 18.21
N LEU A 268 12.79 -9.29 18.55
CA LEU A 268 12.62 -7.90 18.16
C LEU A 268 12.37 -7.05 19.42
N ALA A 269 13.14 -5.98 19.60
CA ALA A 269 12.80 -4.92 20.53
C ALA A 269 11.67 -4.07 19.93
N THR A 270 10.50 -4.08 20.55
CA THR A 270 9.33 -3.28 20.16
C THR A 270 9.11 -2.12 21.14
N GLU A 271 8.19 -1.21 20.84
CA GLU A 271 7.78 -0.13 21.75
C GLU A 271 7.33 -0.66 23.13
N HIS A 272 6.75 -1.86 23.18
CA HIS A 272 6.22 -2.47 24.40
C HIS A 272 7.14 -3.52 25.01
N GLY A 273 8.41 -3.56 24.59
CA GLY A 273 9.42 -4.50 25.08
C GLY A 273 9.83 -5.53 24.04
N GLU A 274 10.74 -6.43 24.43
CA GLU A 274 11.23 -7.48 23.54
C GLU A 274 10.17 -8.56 23.32
N ARG A 275 9.96 -8.94 22.06
CA ARG A 275 9.13 -10.07 21.64
C ARG A 275 9.93 -11.05 20.82
N ARG A 276 9.56 -12.33 20.90
CA ARG A 276 10.15 -13.40 20.10
C ARG A 276 9.08 -14.07 19.27
N PHE A 277 9.42 -14.37 18.02
CA PHE A 277 8.53 -15.05 17.09
C PHE A 277 9.21 -16.28 16.48
N THR A 278 8.46 -17.36 16.31
CA THR A 278 8.84 -18.53 15.51
C THR A 278 8.77 -18.19 14.02
N VAL A 279 9.73 -18.71 13.26
CA VAL A 279 9.84 -18.57 11.80
C VAL A 279 9.94 -19.97 11.21
N ASP A 280 9.07 -20.31 10.28
CA ASP A 280 9.03 -21.63 9.64
C ASP A 280 8.67 -21.53 8.14
N ASP A 281 8.41 -22.66 7.49
CA ASP A 281 8.08 -22.71 6.06
C ASP A 281 6.72 -22.07 5.70
N SER A 282 5.87 -21.81 6.70
CA SER A 282 4.61 -21.06 6.53
C SER A 282 4.81 -19.55 6.62
N THR A 283 5.91 -19.07 7.24
CA THR A 283 6.21 -17.64 7.32
C THR A 283 6.47 -17.06 5.92
N PHE A 284 5.80 -15.94 5.63
CA PHE A 284 6.03 -15.16 4.43
C PHE A 284 7.21 -14.19 4.63
N ILE A 285 8.41 -14.60 4.21
CA ILE A 285 9.64 -13.84 4.46
C ILE A 285 10.00 -12.97 3.25
N ARG A 286 10.11 -11.65 3.45
CA ARG A 286 10.37 -10.62 2.43
C ARG A 286 11.28 -9.52 3.00
N ILE A 287 12.49 -9.89 3.43
CA ILE A 287 13.41 -8.97 4.13
C ILE A 287 14.36 -8.26 3.15
N LEU A 288 14.84 -8.96 2.11
CA LEU A 288 15.85 -8.41 1.20
C LEU A 288 15.27 -7.47 0.15
N HIS A 289 14.19 -7.88 -0.50
CA HIS A 289 13.58 -7.15 -1.61
C HIS A 289 12.07 -7.03 -1.44
N PRO A 290 11.51 -5.82 -1.61
CA PRO A 290 10.08 -5.67 -1.75
C PRO A 290 9.55 -6.52 -2.93
N GLY A 291 8.75 -7.54 -2.64
CA GLY A 291 7.87 -8.24 -3.57
C GLY A 291 8.29 -9.69 -3.76
N THR A 292 9.47 -10.05 -3.25
CA THR A 292 10.06 -11.36 -3.46
C THR A 292 10.12 -12.11 -2.14
N ARG A 293 9.40 -13.23 -2.08
CA ARG A 293 9.50 -14.17 -0.98
C ARG A 293 10.86 -14.89 -1.05
N ILE A 294 11.52 -15.05 0.09
CA ILE A 294 12.67 -15.95 0.23
C ILE A 294 12.27 -17.24 0.96
N PRO A 295 12.92 -18.37 0.66
CA PRO A 295 12.74 -19.60 1.42
C PRO A 295 13.26 -19.46 2.85
N THR A 296 12.71 -20.25 3.79
CA THR A 296 13.08 -20.17 5.21
C THR A 296 14.54 -20.56 5.47
N VAL A 297 15.15 -21.38 4.62
CA VAL A 297 16.59 -21.70 4.71
C VAL A 297 17.49 -20.46 4.56
N ASP A 298 17.03 -19.43 3.85
CA ASP A 298 17.76 -18.19 3.61
C ASP A 298 17.48 -17.12 4.68
N PHE A 299 16.52 -17.37 5.58
CA PHE A 299 16.07 -16.42 6.60
C PHE A 299 17.22 -15.89 7.45
N ALA A 300 17.98 -16.77 8.10
CA ALA A 300 19.01 -16.38 9.06
C ALA A 300 20.15 -15.56 8.43
N ALA A 301 20.41 -15.75 7.14
CA ALA A 301 21.40 -14.99 6.38
C ALA A 301 20.89 -13.60 5.95
N SER A 302 19.56 -13.41 5.91
CA SER A 302 18.92 -12.15 5.50
C SER A 302 18.75 -11.13 6.63
N VAL A 303 18.97 -11.55 7.89
CA VAL A 303 18.75 -10.73 9.09
C VAL A 303 20.08 -10.25 9.67
N GLN A 304 20.07 -9.05 10.26
CA GLN A 304 21.22 -8.44 10.91
C GLN A 304 20.81 -7.76 12.22
N MET A 305 21.73 -7.69 13.18
CA MET A 305 21.53 -6.99 14.45
C MET A 305 21.19 -5.52 14.19
N GLY A 306 20.18 -5.00 14.89
CA GLY A 306 19.77 -3.60 14.73
C GLY A 306 18.93 -3.32 13.48
N MET A 307 18.63 -4.31 12.65
CA MET A 307 17.78 -4.13 11.47
C MET A 307 16.33 -3.83 11.90
N PRO A 308 15.68 -2.79 11.37
CA PRO A 308 14.26 -2.54 11.62
C PRO A 308 13.41 -3.46 10.74
N LEU A 309 12.55 -4.24 11.36
CA LEU A 309 11.62 -5.15 10.71
C LEU A 309 10.19 -4.87 11.13
N THR A 310 9.28 -5.16 10.21
CA THR A 310 7.86 -5.32 10.49
C THR A 310 7.52 -6.81 10.54
N VAL A 311 6.76 -7.20 11.55
CA VAL A 311 6.24 -8.56 11.70
C VAL A 311 4.73 -8.53 11.75
N VAL A 312 4.09 -9.32 10.87
CA VAL A 312 2.69 -9.74 11.04
C VAL A 312 2.73 -11.03 11.85
N PHE A 313 1.89 -11.16 12.86
CA PHE A 313 1.99 -12.25 13.82
C PHE A 313 0.64 -12.80 14.29
N ASP A 314 0.63 -14.09 14.62
CA ASP A 314 -0.41 -14.75 15.40
C ASP A 314 0.21 -15.38 16.66
N GLY A 315 -0.13 -14.84 17.83
CA GLY A 315 0.53 -15.19 19.10
C GLY A 315 2.04 -14.95 19.07
N ASP A 316 2.80 -16.03 19.02
CA ASP A 316 4.27 -16.05 18.97
C ASP A 316 4.80 -16.57 17.62
N HIS A 317 3.94 -16.69 16.61
CA HIS A 317 4.35 -17.09 15.26
C HIS A 317 4.42 -15.86 14.34
N ALA A 318 5.46 -15.81 13.52
CA ALA A 318 5.56 -14.80 12.46
C ALA A 318 4.83 -15.30 11.20
N GLU A 319 3.72 -14.65 10.88
CA GLU A 319 2.97 -14.86 9.64
C GLU A 319 3.71 -14.22 8.46
N THR A 320 4.19 -12.99 8.64
CA THR A 320 4.97 -12.25 7.63
C THR A 320 6.15 -11.54 8.29
N LEU A 321 7.33 -11.61 7.68
CA LEU A 321 8.50 -10.81 8.05
C LEU A 321 8.94 -9.94 6.87
N ARG A 322 9.06 -8.63 7.10
CA ARG A 322 9.45 -7.67 6.06
C ARG A 322 10.30 -6.56 6.64
N LYS A 323 11.23 -6.01 5.84
CA LYS A 323 11.93 -4.77 6.19
C LYS A 323 10.94 -3.62 6.43
N ALA A 324 11.13 -2.88 7.51
CA ALA A 324 10.33 -1.68 7.78
C ALA A 324 10.74 -0.54 6.83
N SER A 325 9.79 0.37 6.53
CA SER A 325 10.15 1.64 5.91
C SER A 325 10.71 2.58 7.00
N ASP A 326 11.74 3.34 6.66
CA ASP A 326 12.25 4.40 7.53
C ASP A 326 11.16 5.48 7.63
N ASN A 327 10.43 5.50 8.74
CA ASN A 327 9.32 6.41 9.02
C ASN A 327 9.60 7.22 10.26
#